data_AF-A0A7C3ME59-F1
#
_entry.id   AF-A0A7C3ME59-F1
#
_cell.length_a   1.000
_cell.length_b   1.000
_cell.length_c   1.000
_cell.angle_alpha   90.00
_cell.angle_beta   90.00
_cell.angle_gamma   90.00
#
_symmetry.space_group_name_H-M   'P 1'
#
loop_
_entity.id
_entity.type
_entity.pdbx_description
1 polymer ?
#
loop_
_entity_poly.entity_id
_entity_poly.type
_entity_poly.pdbx_seq_one_letter_code
_entity_poly.pdbx_strand_id
1 'polypeptide(L)'
;MNFDEFAFFNQQLAAMLRDGIPLEGALRQLVSGMRAGPLRDELQKFETDLANGVPLQQALRARRLPEFYVTMLEVGAQSNNMPAVLTLVADHYRRCYTLLTRLKGLMIYPLLVLVGAFVLSGLLTVLVLKVIQPSFSALLGGLYRVPILHVGVLWASPLVLGLCVLAVFIAVGVPRVRRALRWRLPAFKESSLAQVASALALMLRSGVQLDRALALAEQLERGTIASLELAQWRARLAAGHGKFNDMARPGRAFTPLFTWLVAYGGEDLAAGFARAAEFYQARASYRTDLLLYSALPCAVMLLAVVILGQISPVAWAVVEFLRGVGVFAE
;
A
#
# COMPACT_ATOMS: atom_id res chain seq x y z
N MET A 1 2.27 6.40 14.92
CA MET A 1 1.35 5.32 15.32
C MET A 1 1.56 4.14 14.38
N ASN A 2 1.91 2.96 14.90
CA ASN A 2 2.12 1.76 14.10
C ASN A 2 0.75 1.11 13.82
N PHE A 3 0.36 1.02 12.55
CA PHE A 3 -0.95 0.45 12.17
C PHE A 3 -1.06 -1.05 12.45
N ASP A 4 0.06 -1.78 12.48
CA ASP A 4 0.05 -3.21 12.78
C ASP A 4 -0.30 -3.47 14.26
N GLU A 5 0.42 -2.79 15.15
CA GLU A 5 0.19 -2.83 16.59
C GLU A 5 -1.24 -2.36 16.92
N PHE A 6 -1.71 -1.30 16.25
CA PHE A 6 -3.07 -0.81 16.43
C PHE A 6 -4.13 -1.81 15.93
N ALA A 7 -3.90 -2.47 14.80
CA ALA A 7 -4.81 -3.49 14.30
C ALA A 7 -4.87 -4.70 15.24
N PHE A 8 -3.71 -5.17 15.69
CA PHE A 8 -3.60 -6.30 16.61
C PHE A 8 -4.25 -6.00 17.97
N PHE A 9 -4.03 -4.79 18.51
CA PHE A 9 -4.70 -4.31 19.71
C PHE A 9 -6.23 -4.39 19.58
N ASN A 10 -6.79 -3.85 18.49
CA ASN A 10 -8.24 -3.86 18.27
C ASN A 10 -8.81 -5.26 18.05
N GLN A 11 -8.03 -6.16 17.44
CA GLN A 11 -8.42 -7.55 17.28
C GLN A 11 -8.51 -8.29 18.62
N GLN A 12 -7.54 -8.08 19.50
CA GLN A 12 -7.57 -8.64 20.86
C GLN A 12 -8.69 -8.03 21.70
N LEU A 13 -8.89 -6.71 21.61
CA LEU A 13 -9.98 -6.03 22.30
C LEU A 13 -11.34 -6.56 21.84
N ALA A 14 -11.51 -6.76 20.53
CA ALA A 14 -12.71 -7.37 19.98
C ALA A 14 -12.95 -8.78 20.56
N ALA A 15 -11.92 -9.62 20.63
CA ALA A 15 -12.02 -10.97 21.18
C ALA A 15 -12.43 -10.97 22.65
N MET A 16 -11.75 -10.18 23.49
CA MET A 16 -12.07 -10.06 24.91
C MET A 16 -13.51 -9.59 25.16
N LEU A 17 -13.99 -8.62 24.36
CA LEU A 17 -15.38 -8.16 24.47
C LEU A 17 -16.40 -9.21 24.00
N ARG A 18 -16.07 -10.07 23.03
CA ARG A 18 -16.94 -11.22 22.67
C ARG A 18 -17.05 -12.22 23.81
N ASP A 19 -15.97 -12.39 24.56
CA ASP A 19 -15.92 -13.27 25.73
C ASP A 19 -16.61 -12.64 26.97
N GLY A 20 -17.25 -11.48 26.81
CA GLY A 20 -18.01 -10.80 27.85
C GLY A 20 -17.18 -9.97 28.82
N ILE A 21 -15.88 -9.79 28.56
CA ILE A 21 -15.02 -8.94 29.38
C ILE A 21 -15.43 -7.48 29.17
N PRO A 22 -15.66 -6.68 30.23
CA PRO A 22 -15.97 -5.26 30.10
C PRO A 22 -14.87 -4.47 29.39
N LEU A 23 -15.26 -3.43 28.63
CA LEU A 23 -14.34 -2.60 27.83
C LEU A 23 -13.19 -2.03 28.65
N GLU A 24 -13.48 -1.46 29.81
CA GLU A 24 -12.46 -0.89 30.71
C GLU A 24 -11.43 -1.95 31.13
N GLY A 25 -11.89 -3.12 31.58
CA GLY A 25 -11.02 -4.22 32.01
C GLY A 25 -10.18 -4.78 30.86
N ALA A 26 -10.77 -4.94 29.68
CA ALA A 26 -10.05 -5.39 28.49
C ALA A 26 -8.99 -4.36 28.04
N LEU A 27 -9.31 -3.07 28.05
CA LEU A 27 -8.36 -1.99 27.75
C LEU A 27 -7.19 -1.99 28.74
N ARG A 28 -7.47 -2.07 30.05
CA ARG A 28 -6.44 -2.10 31.10
C ARG A 28 -5.48 -3.26 30.89
N GLN A 29 -6.02 -4.46 30.65
CA GLN A 29 -5.23 -5.66 30.41
C GLN A 29 -4.32 -5.50 29.18
N LEU A 30 -4.87 -5.04 28.06
CA LEU A 30 -4.10 -4.91 26.82
C LEU A 30 -3.04 -3.81 26.91
N VAL A 31 -3.36 -2.65 27.47
CA VAL A 31 -2.42 -1.53 27.64
C VAL A 31 -1.24 -1.92 28.55
N SER A 32 -1.47 -2.74 29.57
CA SER A 32 -0.41 -3.22 30.47
C SER A 32 0.66 -4.06 29.75
N GLY A 33 0.27 -4.80 28.71
CA GLY A 33 1.17 -5.63 27.90
C GLY A 33 1.84 -4.89 26.72
N MET A 34 1.46 -3.64 26.45
CA MET A 34 2.03 -2.86 25.35
C MET A 34 3.41 -2.29 25.70
N ARG A 35 4.27 -2.18 24.68
CA ARG A 35 5.55 -1.47 24.82
C ARG A 35 5.33 0.04 24.95
N ALA A 36 6.25 0.73 25.62
CA ALA A 36 6.21 2.18 25.74
C ALA A 36 6.21 2.85 24.36
N GLY A 37 5.30 3.80 24.16
CA GLY A 37 5.15 4.48 22.87
C GLY A 37 3.87 5.30 22.79
N PRO A 38 3.75 6.14 21.74
CA PRO A 38 2.67 7.13 21.64
C PRO A 38 1.27 6.51 21.55
N LEU A 39 1.15 5.28 21.04
CA LEU A 39 -0.13 4.58 20.99
C LEU A 39 -0.54 4.08 22.38
N ARG A 40 0.39 3.50 23.14
CA ARG A 40 0.14 3.07 24.52
C ARG A 40 -0.28 4.26 25.38
N ASP A 41 0.40 5.39 25.27
CA ASP A 41 0.10 6.57 26.09
C ASP A 41 -1.31 7.11 25.82
N GLU A 42 -1.74 7.15 24.55
CA GLU A 42 -3.10 7.56 24.20
C GLU A 42 -4.16 6.55 24.66
N LEU A 43 -3.90 5.26 24.52
CA LEU A 43 -4.82 4.19 24.97
C LEU A 43 -4.89 4.11 26.50
N GLN A 44 -3.79 4.37 27.20
CA GLN A 44 -3.76 4.43 28.66
C GLN A 44 -4.60 5.58 29.18
N LYS A 45 -4.46 6.78 28.60
CA LYS A 45 -5.35 7.89 28.92
C LYS A 45 -6.80 7.53 28.62
N PHE A 46 -7.08 6.84 27.51
CA PHE A 46 -8.44 6.43 27.16
C PHE A 46 -9.04 5.45 28.19
N GLU A 47 -8.28 4.47 28.63
CA GLU A 47 -8.66 3.56 29.72
C GLU A 47 -8.94 4.34 31.02
N THR A 48 -8.07 5.28 31.38
CA THR A 48 -8.21 6.07 32.61
C THR A 48 -9.47 6.95 32.58
N ASP A 49 -9.81 7.57 31.44
CA ASP A 49 -11.05 8.33 31.31
C ASP A 49 -12.29 7.44 31.51
N LEU A 50 -12.28 6.24 30.91
CA LEU A 50 -13.38 5.29 31.07
C LEU A 50 -13.49 4.79 32.52
N ALA A 51 -12.36 4.50 33.18
CA ALA A 51 -12.30 4.11 34.58
C ALA A 51 -12.82 5.22 35.52
N ASN A 52 -12.64 6.48 35.14
CA ASN A 52 -13.19 7.64 35.86
C ASN A 52 -14.67 7.92 35.53
N GLY A 53 -15.32 7.07 34.73
CA GLY A 53 -16.72 7.22 34.36
C GLY A 53 -17.00 8.28 33.29
N VAL A 54 -15.98 8.76 32.56
CA VAL A 54 -16.18 9.68 31.44
C VAL A 54 -16.96 8.97 30.33
N PRO A 55 -18.05 9.56 29.80
CA PRO A 55 -18.79 8.96 28.70
C PRO A 55 -17.89 8.66 27.49
N LEU A 56 -18.04 7.46 26.91
CA LEU A 56 -17.21 6.97 25.80
C LEU A 56 -17.03 8.00 24.67
N GLN A 57 -18.10 8.69 24.27
CA GLN A 57 -18.05 9.71 23.22
C GLN A 57 -17.15 10.89 23.59
N GLN A 58 -17.17 11.34 24.85
CA GLN A 58 -16.32 12.42 25.33
C GLN A 58 -14.87 11.96 25.43
N ALA A 59 -14.65 10.76 25.98
CA ALA A 59 -13.32 10.15 26.09
C ALA A 59 -12.66 9.99 24.72
N LEU A 60 -13.40 9.58 23.68
CA LEU A 60 -12.88 9.42 22.32
C LEU A 60 -12.56 10.76 21.63
N ARG A 61 -13.40 11.79 21.80
CA ARG A 61 -13.19 13.12 21.18
C ARG A 61 -11.93 13.82 21.68
N ALA A 62 -11.51 13.54 22.91
CA ALA A 62 -10.31 14.12 23.51
C ALA A 62 -9.01 13.42 23.08
N ARG A 63 -9.05 12.39 22.22
CA ARG A 63 -7.88 11.55 21.87
C ARG A 63 -7.39 11.80 20.46
N ARG A 64 -6.09 11.59 20.26
CA ARG A 64 -5.43 11.72 18.94
C ARG A 64 -5.50 10.41 18.16
N LEU A 65 -6.69 9.80 18.12
CA LEU A 65 -6.95 8.58 17.37
C LEU A 65 -7.48 8.92 15.97
N PRO A 66 -7.33 8.02 14.99
CA PRO A 66 -7.88 8.26 13.66
C PRO A 66 -9.39 8.53 13.70
N GLU A 67 -9.86 9.52 12.95
CA GLU A 67 -11.29 9.89 12.92
C GLU A 67 -12.20 8.70 12.62
N PHE A 68 -11.81 7.84 11.66
CA PHE A 68 -12.53 6.62 11.33
C PHE A 68 -12.70 5.67 12.53
N TYR A 69 -11.65 5.52 13.35
CA TYR A 69 -11.68 4.70 14.55
C TYR A 69 -12.71 5.24 15.55
N VAL A 70 -12.64 6.55 15.81
CA VAL A 70 -13.57 7.23 16.73
C VAL A 70 -15.01 7.05 16.29
N THR A 71 -15.33 7.35 15.02
CA THR A 71 -16.68 7.19 14.48
C THR A 71 -17.17 5.74 14.57
N MET A 72 -16.29 4.78 14.28
CA MET A 72 -16.65 3.36 14.39
C MET A 72 -17.00 2.98 15.82
N LEU A 73 -16.17 3.35 16.80
CA LEU A 73 -16.46 3.06 18.21
C LEU A 73 -17.78 3.71 18.66
N GLU A 74 -18.08 4.93 18.22
CA GLU A 74 -19.39 5.55 18.49
C GLU A 74 -20.55 4.73 17.90
N VAL A 75 -20.39 4.19 16.68
CA VAL A 75 -21.39 3.31 16.05
C VAL A 75 -21.55 2.02 16.84
N GLY A 76 -20.44 1.40 17.25
CA GLY A 76 -20.47 0.16 18.04
C GLY A 76 -21.13 0.34 19.41
N ALA A 77 -20.97 1.51 20.01
CA ALA A 77 -21.59 1.86 21.28
C ALA A 77 -23.12 2.02 21.13
N GLN A 78 -23.55 2.64 20.03
CA GLN A 78 -24.97 2.84 19.74
C GLN A 78 -25.67 1.54 19.30
N SER A 79 -24.99 0.66 18.59
CA SER A 79 -25.53 -0.65 18.16
C SER A 79 -25.36 -1.75 19.20
N ASN A 80 -24.75 -1.45 20.35
CA ASN A 80 -24.36 -2.42 21.38
C ASN A 80 -23.57 -3.61 20.82
N ASN A 81 -22.81 -3.38 19.74
CA ASN A 81 -22.01 -4.39 19.05
C ASN A 81 -20.59 -3.88 18.81
N MET A 82 -19.94 -3.46 19.90
CA MET A 82 -18.54 -3.06 19.91
C MET A 82 -17.60 -4.15 19.34
N PRO A 83 -17.77 -5.45 19.62
CA PRO A 83 -16.84 -6.46 19.13
C PRO A 83 -16.80 -6.56 17.60
N ALA A 84 -17.96 -6.48 16.93
CA ALA A 84 -18.01 -6.50 15.47
C ALA A 84 -17.28 -5.29 14.87
N VAL A 85 -17.59 -4.10 15.37
CA VAL A 85 -16.98 -2.84 14.92
C VAL A 85 -15.46 -2.84 15.10
N LEU A 86 -14.96 -3.29 16.26
CA LEU A 86 -13.52 -3.38 16.52
C LEU A 86 -12.82 -4.37 15.59
N THR A 87 -13.52 -5.44 15.20
CA THR A 87 -13.01 -6.41 14.21
C THR A 87 -12.85 -5.75 12.84
N LEU A 88 -13.85 -4.98 12.41
CA LEU A 88 -13.81 -4.23 11.14
C LEU A 88 -12.69 -3.19 11.11
N VAL A 89 -12.52 -2.48 12.23
CA VAL A 89 -11.41 -1.55 12.41
C VAL A 89 -10.07 -2.28 12.33
N ALA A 90 -9.92 -3.41 13.04
CA ALA A 90 -8.70 -4.20 13.03
C ALA A 90 -8.35 -4.65 11.61
N ASP A 91 -9.33 -5.17 10.88
CA ASP A 91 -9.18 -5.56 9.48
C ASP A 91 -8.78 -4.37 8.58
N HIS A 92 -9.39 -3.20 8.80
CA HIS A 92 -9.05 -1.98 8.05
C HIS A 92 -7.57 -1.59 8.24
N TYR A 93 -7.12 -1.51 9.49
CA TYR A 93 -5.74 -1.10 9.77
C TYR A 93 -4.72 -2.18 9.42
N ARG A 94 -5.05 -3.46 9.60
CA ARG A 94 -4.20 -4.58 9.19
C ARG A 94 -3.96 -4.59 7.68
N ARG A 95 -5.00 -4.29 6.89
CA ARG A 95 -4.86 -4.16 5.43
C ARG A 95 -4.03 -2.94 5.05
N CYS A 96 -4.28 -1.78 5.67
CA CYS A 96 -3.46 -0.60 5.46
C CYS A 96 -1.97 -0.88 5.72
N TYR A 97 -1.66 -1.59 6.81
CA TYR A 97 -0.31 -2.03 7.11
C TYR A 97 0.22 -3.05 6.09
N THR A 98 -0.54 -4.11 5.79
CA THR A 98 -0.15 -5.15 4.84
C THR A 98 0.18 -4.56 3.47
N LEU A 99 -0.59 -3.58 3.00
CA LEU A 99 -0.31 -2.86 1.76
C LEU A 99 1.01 -2.10 1.85
N LEU A 100 1.25 -1.35 2.94
CA LEU A 100 2.52 -0.64 3.15
C LEU A 100 3.70 -1.61 3.22
N THR A 101 3.55 -2.75 3.88
CA THR A 101 4.60 -3.77 4.02
C THR A 101 4.87 -4.45 2.70
N ARG A 102 3.85 -4.81 1.92
CA ARG A 102 4.03 -5.36 0.57
C ARG A 102 4.68 -4.35 -0.38
N LEU A 103 4.29 -3.07 -0.29
CA LEU A 103 4.95 -1.98 -1.04
C LEU A 103 6.43 -1.84 -0.63
N LYS A 104 6.74 -1.90 0.67
CA LYS A 104 8.12 -1.90 1.17
C LYS A 104 8.90 -3.12 0.66
N GLY A 105 8.28 -4.30 0.65
CA GLY A 105 8.88 -5.53 0.11
C GLY A 105 9.27 -5.41 -1.36
N LEU A 106 8.43 -4.78 -2.18
CA LEU A 106 8.73 -4.46 -3.58
C LEU A 106 9.94 -3.52 -3.75
N MET A 107 10.29 -2.74 -2.73
CA MET A 107 11.41 -1.78 -2.79
C MET A 107 12.78 -2.39 -2.51
N ILE A 108 12.83 -3.58 -1.89
CA ILE A 108 14.10 -4.25 -1.56
C ILE A 108 14.86 -4.61 -2.85
N TYR A 109 14.15 -5.13 -3.85
CA TYR A 109 14.77 -5.57 -5.10
C TYR A 109 15.37 -4.42 -5.93
N PRO A 110 14.66 -3.30 -6.20
CA PRO A 110 15.26 -2.15 -6.86
C PRO A 110 16.48 -1.58 -6.12
N LEU A 111 16.47 -1.62 -4.79
CA LEU A 111 17.61 -1.15 -3.99
C LEU A 111 18.84 -2.06 -4.16
N LEU A 112 18.66 -3.38 -4.15
CA LEU A 112 19.75 -4.33 -4.41
C LEU A 112 20.33 -4.16 -5.81
N VAL A 113 19.48 -4.00 -6.82
CA VAL A 113 19.91 -3.74 -8.21
C VAL A 113 20.67 -2.41 -8.30
N LEU A 114 20.19 -1.36 -7.64
CA LEU A 114 20.85 -0.05 -7.60
C LEU A 114 22.25 -0.17 -6.97
N VAL A 115 22.37 -0.80 -5.80
CA VAL A 115 23.66 -1.01 -5.14
C VAL A 115 24.60 -1.82 -6.02
N GLY A 116 24.13 -2.92 -6.61
CA GLY A 116 24.91 -3.74 -7.53
C GLY A 116 25.39 -2.96 -8.75
N ALA A 117 24.54 -2.13 -9.34
CA ALA A 117 24.88 -1.26 -10.47
C ALA A 117 25.99 -0.27 -10.11
N PHE A 118 25.90 0.39 -8.95
CA PHE A 118 26.93 1.31 -8.47
C PHE A 118 28.27 0.61 -8.19
N VAL A 119 28.24 -0.55 -7.54
CA VAL A 119 29.44 -1.36 -7.27
C VAL A 119 30.10 -1.79 -8.59
N LEU A 120 29.33 -2.27 -9.56
CA LEU A 120 29.84 -2.67 -10.87
C LEU A 120 30.45 -1.49 -11.64
N SER A 121 29.79 -0.33 -11.66
CA SER A 121 30.35 0.89 -12.27
C SER A 121 31.66 1.32 -11.61
N GLY A 122 31.74 1.25 -10.27
CA GLY A 122 32.96 1.53 -9.53
C GLY A 122 34.10 0.58 -9.91
N LEU A 123 33.82 -0.72 -9.96
CA LEU A 123 34.78 -1.75 -10.35
C LEU A 123 35.28 -1.55 -11.78
N LEU A 124 34.38 -1.31 -12.74
CA LEU A 124 34.75 -1.04 -14.12
C LEU A 124 35.55 0.25 -14.27
N THR A 125 35.22 1.29 -13.50
CA THR A 125 35.99 2.54 -13.49
C THR A 125 37.43 2.29 -13.02
N VAL A 126 37.61 1.52 -11.95
CA VAL A 126 38.94 1.15 -11.45
C VAL A 126 39.69 0.32 -12.49
N LEU A 127 39.04 -0.68 -13.11
CA LEU A 127 39.63 -1.51 -14.16
C LEU A 127 40.11 -0.67 -15.35
N VAL A 128 39.26 0.23 -15.85
CA VAL A 128 39.58 1.09 -17.00
C VAL A 128 40.76 2.00 -16.69
N LEU A 129 40.74 2.68 -15.54
CA LEU A 129 41.75 3.68 -15.19
C LEU A 129 43.08 3.10 -14.70
N LYS A 130 43.06 1.99 -13.97
CA LYS A 130 44.24 1.40 -13.33
C LYS A 130 44.85 0.23 -14.10
N VAL A 131 44.09 -0.43 -14.95
CA VAL A 131 44.56 -1.60 -15.70
C VAL A 131 44.59 -1.31 -17.20
N ILE A 132 43.45 -0.97 -17.81
CA ILE A 132 43.34 -0.84 -19.28
C ILE A 132 44.17 0.36 -19.78
N GLN A 133 43.93 1.55 -19.23
CA GLN A 133 44.63 2.76 -19.66
C GLN A 133 46.16 2.65 -19.59
N PRO A 134 46.79 2.29 -18.44
CA PRO A 134 48.24 2.19 -18.39
C PRO A 134 48.79 1.10 -19.31
N SER A 135 48.14 -0.07 -19.38
CA SER A 135 48.59 -1.18 -20.23
C SER A 135 48.56 -0.81 -21.72
N PHE A 136 47.48 -0.15 -22.17
CA PHE A 136 47.35 0.28 -23.57
C PHE A 136 48.29 1.44 -23.88
N SER A 137 48.49 2.36 -22.94
CA SER A 137 49.45 3.46 -23.11
C SER A 137 50.89 2.95 -23.21
N ALA A 138 51.27 1.90 -22.46
CA ALA A 138 52.59 1.28 -22.57
C ALA A 138 52.81 0.61 -23.94
N LEU A 139 51.75 0.03 -24.53
CA LEU A 139 51.78 -0.65 -25.82
C LEU A 139 51.76 0.31 -27.02
N LEU A 140 50.99 1.40 -26.94
CA LEU A 140 50.77 2.35 -28.04
C LEU A 140 51.63 3.62 -27.93
N GLY A 141 52.75 3.59 -27.18
CA GLY A 141 53.71 4.69 -27.13
C GLY A 141 53.25 5.93 -26.35
N GLY A 142 52.40 5.76 -25.33
CA GLY A 142 52.03 6.80 -24.37
C GLY A 142 50.94 7.78 -24.82
N LEU A 143 50.50 7.70 -26.09
CA LEU A 143 49.48 8.59 -26.65
C LEU A 143 48.04 8.12 -26.37
N TYR A 144 47.84 6.87 -25.95
CA TYR A 144 46.52 6.34 -25.65
C TYR A 144 46.01 6.83 -24.29
N ARG A 145 44.91 7.59 -24.31
CA ARG A 145 44.17 8.01 -23.12
C ARG A 145 42.70 7.75 -23.32
N VAL A 146 42.09 7.01 -22.39
CA VAL A 146 40.63 6.78 -22.43
C VAL A 146 39.93 8.12 -22.22
N PRO A 147 39.03 8.55 -23.13
CA PRO A 147 38.37 9.83 -22.95
C PRO A 147 37.49 9.81 -21.68
N ILE A 148 37.55 10.90 -20.91
CA ILE A 148 36.82 11.06 -19.64
C ILE A 148 35.30 10.85 -19.84
N LEU A 149 34.79 11.21 -21.02
CA LEU A 149 33.39 11.00 -21.40
C LEU A 149 32.98 9.51 -21.31
N HIS A 150 33.84 8.57 -21.75
CA HIS A 150 33.53 7.14 -21.69
C HIS A 150 33.50 6.61 -20.25
N VAL A 151 34.38 7.13 -19.39
CA VAL A 151 34.32 6.85 -17.95
C VAL A 151 33.04 7.44 -17.36
N GLY A 152 32.61 8.63 -17.78
CA GLY A 152 31.34 9.24 -17.38
C GLY A 152 30.10 8.43 -17.78
N VAL A 153 30.11 7.80 -18.96
CA VAL A 153 29.00 6.94 -19.44
C VAL A 153 28.80 5.72 -18.53
N LEU A 154 29.86 5.19 -17.90
CA LEU A 154 29.74 4.09 -16.91
C LEU A 154 28.88 4.49 -15.71
N TRP A 155 28.85 5.77 -15.35
CA TRP A 155 28.07 6.30 -14.24
C TRP A 155 26.66 6.76 -14.66
N ALA A 156 26.43 7.02 -15.96
CA ALA A 156 25.13 7.46 -16.45
C ALA A 156 24.03 6.42 -16.19
N SER A 157 24.30 5.14 -16.46
CA SER A 157 23.34 4.04 -16.28
C SER A 157 22.86 3.86 -14.82
N PRO A 158 23.74 3.72 -13.80
CA PRO A 158 23.30 3.65 -12.40
C PRO A 158 22.67 4.95 -11.89
N LEU A 159 23.07 6.12 -12.41
CA LEU A 159 22.46 7.40 -12.03
C LEU A 159 21.03 7.54 -12.54
N VAL A 160 20.77 7.17 -13.81
CA VAL A 160 19.42 7.16 -14.38
C VAL A 160 18.54 6.16 -13.62
N LEU A 161 19.06 4.98 -13.31
CA LEU A 161 18.35 4.00 -12.49
C LEU A 161 18.07 4.55 -11.08
N GLY A 162 19.06 5.19 -10.46
CA GLY A 162 18.91 5.85 -9.16
C GLY A 162 17.82 6.92 -9.16
N LEU A 163 17.78 7.76 -10.20
CA LEU A 163 16.71 8.74 -10.41
C LEU A 163 15.35 8.08 -10.58
N CYS A 164 15.25 7.01 -11.36
CA CYS A 164 14.01 6.24 -11.52
C CYS A 164 13.54 5.62 -10.20
N VAL A 165 14.43 4.98 -9.44
CA VAL A 165 14.12 4.40 -8.13
C VAL A 165 13.72 5.48 -7.13
N LEU A 166 14.41 6.62 -7.13
CA LEU A 166 14.07 7.75 -6.29
C LEU A 166 12.72 8.37 -6.66
N ALA A 167 12.41 8.50 -7.95
CA ALA A 167 11.13 8.98 -8.44
C ALA A 167 9.99 8.03 -8.01
N VAL A 168 10.21 6.72 -8.08
CA VAL A 168 9.26 5.71 -7.56
C VAL A 168 9.13 5.83 -6.04
N PHE A 169 10.23 6.04 -5.31
CA PHE A 169 10.23 6.22 -3.86
C PHE A 169 9.42 7.45 -3.44
N ILE A 170 9.62 8.58 -4.13
CA ILE A 170 8.86 9.82 -3.92
C ILE A 170 7.39 9.59 -4.28
N ALA A 171 7.09 8.94 -5.40
CA ALA A 171 5.72 8.64 -5.81
C ALA A 171 4.96 7.75 -4.79
N VAL A 172 5.65 6.78 -4.18
CA VAL A 172 5.06 5.91 -3.14
C VAL A 172 4.96 6.63 -1.79
N GLY A 173 5.93 7.49 -1.46
CA GLY A 173 5.99 8.25 -0.21
C GLY A 173 4.97 9.39 -0.14
N VAL A 174 4.68 10.04 -1.26
CA VAL A 174 3.76 11.20 -1.30
C VAL A 174 2.30 10.73 -1.13
N PRO A 175 1.59 11.14 -0.06
CA PRO A 175 0.24 10.68 0.22
C PRO A 175 -0.78 11.08 -0.85
N ARG A 176 -0.56 12.19 -1.58
CA ARG A 176 -1.39 12.60 -2.71
C ARG A 176 -1.29 11.64 -3.90
N VAL A 177 -0.06 11.24 -4.25
CA VAL A 177 0.20 10.29 -5.34
C VAL A 177 -0.34 8.92 -4.95
N ARG A 178 -0.14 8.48 -3.70
CA ARG A 178 -0.73 7.23 -3.18
C ARG A 178 -2.26 7.22 -3.30
N ARG A 179 -2.94 8.32 -2.98
CA ARG A 179 -4.42 8.43 -3.15
C ARG A 179 -4.85 8.42 -4.61
N ALA A 180 -4.12 9.09 -5.50
CA ALA A 180 -4.42 9.09 -6.94
C ALA A 180 -4.15 7.73 -7.60
N LEU A 181 -3.07 7.06 -7.21
CA LEU A 181 -2.64 5.77 -7.78
C LEU A 181 -3.47 4.59 -7.25
N ARG A 182 -4.05 4.71 -6.05
CA ARG A 182 -4.95 3.73 -5.43
C ARG A 182 -6.09 3.28 -6.34
N TRP A 183 -6.64 4.17 -7.15
CA TRP A 183 -7.75 3.85 -8.07
C TRP A 183 -7.30 3.55 -9.51
N ARG A 184 -6.02 3.76 -9.83
CA ARG A 184 -5.43 3.38 -11.12
C ARG A 184 -4.93 1.94 -11.14
N LEU A 185 -4.42 1.46 -10.00
CA LEU A 185 -3.91 0.09 -9.91
C LEU A 185 -5.06 -0.90 -9.60
N PRO A 186 -5.24 -1.93 -10.44
CA PRO A 186 -6.36 -2.85 -10.32
C PRO A 186 -6.46 -3.56 -8.96
N ALA A 187 -5.31 -3.99 -8.40
CA ALA A 187 -5.27 -4.67 -7.10
C ALA A 187 -5.79 -3.78 -5.96
N PHE A 188 -5.49 -2.48 -6.00
CA PHE A 188 -5.90 -1.54 -4.96
C PHE A 188 -7.38 -1.19 -5.08
N LYS A 189 -7.90 -1.01 -6.30
CA LYS A 189 -9.33 -0.85 -6.54
C LYS A 189 -10.13 -2.04 -6.00
N GLU A 190 -9.68 -3.27 -6.28
CA GLU A 190 -10.36 -4.48 -5.79
C GLU A 190 -10.31 -4.62 -4.27
N SER A 191 -9.18 -4.27 -3.65
CA SER A 191 -9.06 -4.27 -2.18
C SER A 191 -10.00 -3.26 -1.51
N SER A 192 -10.14 -2.06 -2.08
CA SER A 192 -11.07 -1.03 -1.61
C SER A 192 -12.53 -1.47 -1.75
N LEU A 193 -12.91 -2.04 -2.90
CA LEU A 193 -14.25 -2.60 -3.11
C LEU A 193 -14.57 -3.72 -2.12
N ALA A 194 -13.63 -4.64 -1.88
CA ALA A 194 -13.79 -5.69 -0.88
C ALA A 194 -14.02 -5.10 0.52
N GLN A 195 -13.28 -4.04 0.86
CA GLN A 195 -13.39 -3.38 2.15
C GLN A 195 -14.73 -2.66 2.35
N VAL A 196 -15.17 -1.88 1.36
CA VAL A 196 -16.47 -1.22 1.40
C VAL A 196 -17.59 -2.26 1.54
N ALA A 197 -17.50 -3.35 0.78
CA ALA A 197 -18.46 -4.44 0.87
C ALA A 197 -18.43 -5.15 2.23
N SER A 198 -17.26 -5.50 2.77
CA SER A 198 -17.14 -6.09 4.12
C SER A 198 -17.72 -5.15 5.18
N ALA A 199 -17.45 -3.86 5.05
CA ALA A 199 -17.90 -2.86 6.01
C ALA A 199 -19.42 -2.70 6.00
N LEU A 200 -20.01 -2.58 4.80
CA LEU A 200 -21.45 -2.53 4.62
C LEU A 200 -22.12 -3.83 5.07
N ALA A 201 -21.58 -4.99 4.69
CA ALA A 201 -22.09 -6.30 5.11
C ALA A 201 -22.13 -6.42 6.63
N LEU A 202 -21.04 -6.03 7.32
CA LEU A 202 -20.98 -6.13 8.78
C LEU A 202 -21.95 -5.16 9.46
N MET A 203 -22.00 -3.91 9.01
CA MET A 203 -22.92 -2.90 9.55
C MET A 203 -24.37 -3.36 9.40
N LEU A 204 -24.75 -3.82 8.21
CA LEU A 204 -26.10 -4.31 7.93
C LEU A 204 -26.43 -5.57 8.76
N ARG A 205 -25.50 -6.53 8.87
CA ARG A 205 -25.67 -7.72 9.74
C ARG A 205 -25.81 -7.35 11.21
N SER A 206 -25.19 -6.25 11.64
CA SER A 206 -25.34 -5.70 12.99
C SER A 206 -26.59 -4.84 13.20
N GLY A 207 -27.50 -4.78 12.20
CA GLY A 207 -28.75 -4.05 12.29
C GLY A 207 -28.66 -2.54 12.03
N VAL A 208 -27.51 -2.05 11.56
CA VAL A 208 -27.37 -0.64 11.16
C VAL A 208 -28.18 -0.41 9.89
N GLN A 209 -28.98 0.66 9.87
CA GLN A 209 -29.76 1.04 8.69
C GLN A 209 -28.86 1.35 7.48
N LEU A 210 -29.31 0.99 6.28
CA LEU A 210 -28.54 1.14 5.04
C LEU A 210 -28.04 2.57 4.81
N ASP A 211 -28.86 3.59 5.07
CA ASP A 211 -28.47 4.99 4.91
C ASP A 211 -27.22 5.35 5.76
N ARG A 212 -27.26 4.97 7.04
CA ARG A 212 -26.16 5.20 7.97
C ARG A 212 -24.93 4.37 7.63
N ALA A 213 -25.12 3.12 7.20
CA ALA A 213 -24.03 2.26 6.75
C ALA A 213 -23.33 2.86 5.51
N LEU A 214 -24.08 3.38 4.55
CA LEU A 214 -23.54 4.07 3.36
C LEU A 214 -22.80 5.35 3.75
N ALA A 215 -23.32 6.14 4.69
CA ALA A 215 -22.63 7.34 5.18
C ALA A 215 -21.28 7.02 5.82
N LEU A 216 -21.19 5.92 6.58
CA LEU A 216 -19.93 5.49 7.20
C LEU A 216 -18.95 4.90 6.16
N ALA A 217 -19.46 4.17 5.17
CA ALA A 217 -18.66 3.68 4.05
C ALA A 217 -18.11 4.82 3.18
N GLU A 218 -18.88 5.91 3.01
CA GLU A 218 -18.41 7.13 2.35
C GLU A 218 -17.25 7.77 3.12
N GLN A 219 -17.35 7.83 4.45
CA GLN A 219 -16.29 8.36 5.31
C GLN A 219 -15.00 7.54 5.23
N LEU A 220 -15.13 6.22 5.14
CA LEU A 220 -14.03 5.27 4.94
C LEU A 220 -13.21 5.56 3.67
N GLU A 221 -13.88 5.90 2.60
CA GLU A 221 -13.30 6.11 1.28
C GLU A 221 -13.18 7.61 0.91
N ARG A 222 -13.12 8.51 1.90
CA ARG A 222 -13.02 9.97 1.69
C ARG A 222 -11.91 10.35 0.70
N GLY A 223 -12.27 11.16 -0.28
CA GLY A 223 -11.35 11.67 -1.29
C GLY A 223 -11.05 10.67 -2.42
N THR A 224 -11.94 9.70 -2.63
CA THR A 224 -11.84 8.73 -3.73
C THR A 224 -13.06 8.77 -4.65
N ILE A 225 -13.01 8.04 -5.76
CA ILE A 225 -14.16 7.92 -6.67
C ILE A 225 -15.30 7.12 -6.00
N ALA A 226 -14.98 6.16 -5.13
CA ALA A 226 -16.00 5.40 -4.40
C ALA A 226 -16.84 6.27 -3.47
N SER A 227 -16.25 7.27 -2.78
CA SER A 227 -17.03 8.15 -1.92
C SER A 227 -18.08 8.96 -2.69
N LEU A 228 -17.76 9.38 -3.93
CA LEU A 228 -18.72 10.10 -4.78
C LEU A 228 -19.89 9.19 -5.19
N GLU A 229 -19.60 7.95 -5.58
CA GLU A 229 -20.64 6.98 -5.96
C GLU A 229 -21.48 6.55 -4.74
N LEU A 230 -20.88 6.35 -3.57
CA LEU A 230 -21.60 6.07 -2.32
C LEU A 230 -22.50 7.24 -1.91
N ALA A 231 -22.04 8.48 -2.06
CA ALA A 231 -22.86 9.67 -1.82
C ALA A 231 -24.06 9.74 -2.77
N GLN A 232 -23.89 9.35 -4.04
CA GLN A 232 -25.00 9.23 -5.00
C GLN A 232 -25.99 8.14 -4.61
N TRP A 233 -25.51 6.99 -4.14
CA TRP A 233 -26.37 5.92 -3.65
C TRP A 233 -27.21 6.39 -2.45
N ARG A 234 -26.58 7.08 -1.49
CA ARG A 234 -27.29 7.68 -0.35
C ARG A 234 -28.33 8.70 -0.79
N ALA A 235 -28.00 9.59 -1.73
CA ALA A 235 -28.95 10.58 -2.25
C ALA A 235 -30.16 9.93 -2.93
N ARG A 236 -29.98 8.82 -3.65
CA ARG A 236 -31.08 8.06 -4.28
C ARG A 236 -31.92 7.32 -3.26
N LEU A 237 -31.30 6.76 -2.22
CA LEU A 237 -32.02 6.15 -1.10
C LEU A 237 -32.92 7.18 -0.42
N ALA A 238 -32.40 8.39 -0.16
CA ALA A 238 -33.16 9.50 0.40
C ALA A 238 -34.30 9.99 -0.51
N ALA A 239 -34.14 9.85 -1.84
CA ALA A 239 -35.17 10.16 -2.82
C ALA A 239 -36.27 9.08 -2.94
N GLY A 240 -36.24 8.03 -2.11
CA GLY A 240 -37.25 6.98 -2.09
C GLY A 240 -36.95 5.76 -2.96
N HIS A 241 -35.76 5.68 -3.58
CA HIS A 241 -35.32 4.48 -4.31
C HIS A 241 -34.76 3.44 -3.33
N GLY A 242 -35.65 2.73 -2.63
CA GLY A 242 -35.28 1.76 -1.59
C GLY A 242 -34.68 0.44 -2.10
N LYS A 243 -34.94 0.06 -3.36
CA LYS A 243 -34.38 -1.16 -3.95
C LYS A 243 -32.94 -0.93 -4.41
N PHE A 244 -32.07 -1.88 -4.12
CA PHE A 244 -30.64 -1.79 -4.47
C PHE A 244 -30.41 -1.61 -5.97
N ASN A 245 -31.19 -2.27 -6.84
CA ASN A 245 -31.07 -2.13 -8.29
C ASN A 245 -31.37 -0.71 -8.79
N ASP A 246 -32.26 0.01 -8.12
CA ASP A 246 -32.64 1.38 -8.49
C ASP A 246 -31.63 2.40 -7.93
N MET A 247 -31.08 2.09 -6.75
CA MET A 247 -30.06 2.90 -6.07
C MET A 247 -28.68 2.78 -6.73
N ALA A 248 -28.19 1.55 -6.90
CA ALA A 248 -26.81 1.22 -7.24
C ALA A 248 -26.62 1.03 -8.75
N ARG A 249 -26.48 2.15 -9.47
CA ARG A 249 -26.08 2.11 -10.88
C ARG A 249 -24.58 1.80 -11.03
N PRO A 250 -24.19 0.96 -12.01
CA PRO A 250 -22.78 0.67 -12.25
C PRO A 250 -22.03 1.94 -12.63
N GLY A 251 -20.89 2.14 -11.98
CA GLY A 251 -20.04 3.33 -12.09
C GLY A 251 -18.59 3.01 -12.38
N ARG A 252 -17.73 4.02 -12.26
CA ARG A 252 -16.27 3.86 -12.40
C ARG A 252 -15.67 3.18 -11.16
N ALA A 253 -16.22 3.43 -9.97
CA ALA A 253 -15.77 2.77 -8.75
C ALA A 253 -16.41 1.38 -8.61
N PHE A 254 -17.75 1.32 -8.52
CA PHE A 254 -18.50 0.06 -8.40
C PHE A 254 -18.80 -0.52 -9.78
N THR A 255 -18.05 -1.55 -10.17
CA THR A 255 -18.19 -2.19 -11.48
C THR A 255 -19.52 -2.94 -11.63
N PRO A 256 -20.00 -3.23 -12.85
CA PRO A 256 -21.23 -4.00 -13.08
C PRO A 256 -21.27 -5.34 -12.35
N LEU A 257 -20.12 -6.02 -12.23
CA LEU A 257 -20.01 -7.27 -11.47
C LEU A 257 -20.29 -7.07 -9.97
N PHE A 258 -19.82 -5.96 -9.39
CA PHE A 258 -20.07 -5.64 -7.97
C PHE A 258 -21.56 -5.42 -7.73
N THR A 259 -22.18 -4.57 -8.55
CA THR A 259 -23.62 -4.27 -8.42
C THR A 259 -24.44 -5.54 -8.64
N TRP A 260 -24.06 -6.40 -9.58
CA TRP A 260 -24.73 -7.69 -9.80
C TRP A 260 -24.58 -8.65 -8.61
N LEU A 261 -23.38 -8.78 -8.04
CA LEU A 261 -23.13 -9.65 -6.88
C LEU A 261 -23.96 -9.24 -5.65
N VAL A 262 -24.06 -7.94 -5.41
CA VAL A 262 -24.87 -7.42 -4.29
C VAL A 262 -26.37 -7.56 -4.59
N ALA A 263 -26.79 -7.26 -5.81
CA ALA A 263 -28.18 -7.40 -6.25
C ALA A 263 -28.69 -8.84 -6.18
N TYR A 264 -27.82 -9.83 -6.41
CA TYR A 264 -28.13 -11.25 -6.26
C TYR A 264 -28.43 -11.64 -4.79
N GLY A 265 -28.14 -10.75 -3.82
CA GLY A 265 -28.64 -10.81 -2.44
C GLY A 265 -30.15 -10.69 -2.30
N GLY A 266 -30.85 -10.19 -3.32
CA GLY A 266 -32.28 -9.93 -3.23
C GLY A 266 -32.59 -8.94 -2.11
N GLU A 267 -33.40 -9.36 -1.15
CA GLU A 267 -33.78 -8.55 0.03
C GLU A 267 -32.71 -8.53 1.12
N ASP A 268 -31.86 -9.57 1.21
CA ASP A 268 -30.73 -9.60 2.14
C ASP A 268 -29.50 -8.94 1.53
N LEU A 269 -29.49 -7.61 1.60
CA LEU A 269 -28.36 -6.80 1.16
C LEU A 269 -27.08 -7.14 1.94
N ALA A 270 -27.19 -7.57 3.19
CA ALA A 270 -26.04 -7.88 4.03
C ALA A 270 -25.30 -9.12 3.48
N ALA A 271 -26.03 -10.17 3.09
CA ALA A 271 -25.48 -11.33 2.40
C ALA A 271 -24.98 -11.01 0.98
N GLY A 272 -25.64 -10.09 0.26
CA GLY A 272 -25.18 -9.59 -1.04
C GLY A 272 -23.81 -8.91 -0.94
N PHE A 273 -23.64 -7.97 0.00
CA PHE A 273 -22.36 -7.31 0.26
C PHE A 273 -21.30 -8.29 0.79
N ALA A 274 -21.66 -9.28 1.60
CA ALA A 274 -20.71 -10.30 2.07
C ALA A 274 -20.10 -11.10 0.92
N ARG A 275 -20.93 -11.57 -0.02
CA ARG A 275 -20.47 -12.29 -1.23
C ARG A 275 -19.61 -11.41 -2.14
N ALA A 276 -19.99 -10.15 -2.33
CA ALA A 276 -19.15 -9.20 -3.05
C ALA A 276 -17.79 -9.03 -2.35
N ALA A 277 -17.77 -8.92 -1.02
CA ALA A 277 -16.54 -8.77 -0.26
C ALA A 277 -15.59 -9.96 -0.45
N GLU A 278 -16.09 -11.19 -0.31
CA GLU A 278 -15.30 -12.41 -0.49
C GLU A 278 -14.68 -12.50 -1.90
N PHE A 279 -15.49 -12.25 -2.94
CA PHE A 279 -15.03 -12.30 -4.31
C PHE A 279 -13.93 -11.28 -4.61
N TYR A 280 -14.13 -10.02 -4.21
CA TYR A 280 -13.13 -8.97 -4.44
C TYR A 280 -11.91 -9.14 -3.55
N GLN A 281 -12.04 -9.73 -2.36
CA GLN A 281 -10.91 -10.05 -1.49
C GLN A 281 -9.99 -11.10 -2.10
N ALA A 282 -10.56 -12.18 -2.66
CA ALA A 282 -9.80 -13.21 -3.37
C ALA A 282 -9.09 -12.67 -4.62
N ARG A 283 -9.75 -11.75 -5.34
CA ARG A 283 -9.18 -11.12 -6.53
C ARG A 283 -8.04 -10.15 -6.19
N ALA A 284 -8.24 -9.37 -5.12
CA ALA A 284 -7.23 -8.45 -4.61
C ALA A 284 -5.97 -9.18 -4.13
N SER A 285 -6.11 -10.30 -3.40
CA SER A 285 -4.94 -11.09 -2.97
C SER A 285 -4.18 -11.64 -4.18
N TYR A 286 -4.88 -12.29 -5.12
CA TYR A 286 -4.28 -12.84 -6.33
C TYR A 286 -3.52 -11.78 -7.15
N ARG A 287 -4.13 -10.61 -7.40
CA ARG A 287 -3.46 -9.53 -8.15
C ARG A 287 -2.28 -8.93 -7.39
N THR A 288 -2.35 -8.87 -6.07
CA THR A 288 -1.22 -8.38 -5.26
C THR A 288 -0.05 -9.37 -5.30
N ASP A 289 -0.34 -10.67 -5.30
CA ASP A 289 0.69 -11.70 -5.39
C ASP A 289 1.31 -11.71 -6.79
N LEU A 290 0.52 -11.56 -7.86
CA LEU A 290 1.01 -11.43 -9.24
C LEU A 290 1.94 -10.22 -9.42
N LEU A 291 1.65 -9.09 -8.76
CA LEU A 291 2.53 -7.92 -8.76
C LEU A 291 3.85 -8.19 -8.02
N LEU A 292 3.81 -8.96 -6.94
CA LEU A 292 5.02 -9.38 -6.23
C LEU A 292 5.88 -10.31 -7.08
N TYR A 293 5.28 -11.31 -7.73
CA TYR A 293 6.01 -12.27 -8.55
C TYR A 293 6.58 -11.64 -9.83
N SER A 294 5.88 -10.67 -10.43
CA SER A 294 6.37 -9.98 -11.64
C SER A 294 7.51 -8.99 -11.37
N ALA A 295 7.73 -8.59 -10.11
CA ALA A 295 8.81 -7.69 -9.75
C ALA A 295 10.21 -8.28 -10.00
N LEU A 296 10.38 -9.59 -9.82
CA LEU A 296 11.67 -10.26 -9.97
C LEU A 296 12.15 -10.30 -11.43
N PRO A 297 11.36 -10.77 -12.42
CA PRO A 297 11.74 -10.69 -13.84
C PRO A 297 12.00 -9.26 -14.30
N CYS A 298 11.20 -8.30 -13.83
CA CYS A 298 11.38 -6.90 -14.16
C CYS A 298 12.71 -6.35 -13.62
N ALA A 299 13.07 -6.68 -12.37
CA ALA A 299 14.35 -6.30 -11.78
C ALA A 299 15.54 -6.90 -12.54
N VAL A 300 15.43 -8.16 -12.98
CA VAL A 300 16.45 -8.84 -13.80
C VAL A 300 16.60 -8.17 -15.17
N MET A 301 15.49 -7.86 -15.87
CA MET A 301 15.55 -7.13 -17.14
C MET A 301 16.18 -5.75 -16.96
N LEU A 302 15.84 -5.05 -15.88
CA LEU A 302 16.39 -3.73 -15.58
C LEU A 302 17.91 -3.83 -15.33
N LEU A 303 18.35 -4.81 -14.55
CA LEU A 303 19.77 -5.11 -14.35
C LEU A 303 20.48 -5.44 -15.68
N ALA A 304 19.86 -6.23 -16.56
CA ALA A 304 20.44 -6.54 -17.87
C ALA A 304 20.65 -5.27 -18.72
N VAL A 305 19.66 -4.37 -18.75
CA VAL A 305 19.79 -3.08 -19.45
C VAL A 305 20.93 -2.24 -18.87
N VAL A 306 21.07 -2.24 -17.54
CA VAL A 306 22.16 -1.51 -16.87
C VAL A 306 23.52 -2.04 -17.25
N ILE A 307 23.69 -3.37 -17.18
CA ILE A 307 24.93 -4.07 -17.50
C ILE A 307 25.29 -3.82 -18.97
N LEU A 308 24.34 -3.92 -19.89
CA LEU A 308 24.57 -3.60 -21.32
C LEU A 308 25.04 -2.16 -21.50
N GLY A 309 24.43 -1.21 -20.79
CA GLY A 309 24.87 0.19 -20.79
C GLY A 309 26.30 0.36 -20.28
N GLN A 310 26.69 -0.36 -19.22
CA GLN A 310 28.02 -0.32 -18.61
C GLN A 310 29.09 -1.03 -19.44
N ILE A 311 28.74 -2.07 -20.21
CA ILE A 311 29.69 -2.77 -21.09
C ILE A 311 30.03 -1.94 -22.31
N SER A 312 29.09 -1.12 -22.81
CA SER A 312 29.27 -0.35 -24.05
C SER A 312 30.57 0.49 -24.12
N PRO A 313 31.00 1.22 -23.07
CA PRO A 313 32.22 2.04 -23.14
C PRO A 313 33.49 1.19 -23.05
N VAL A 314 33.42 0.05 -22.35
CA VAL A 314 34.53 -0.91 -22.24
C VAL A 314 34.76 -1.60 -23.57
N ALA A 315 33.68 -2.08 -24.21
CA ALA A 315 33.76 -2.67 -25.55
C ALA A 315 34.32 -1.69 -26.58
N TRP A 316 33.88 -0.43 -26.54
CA TRP A 316 34.43 0.63 -27.38
C TRP A 316 35.93 0.82 -27.16
N ALA A 317 36.40 0.88 -25.90
CA ALA A 317 37.81 1.05 -25.59
C ALA A 317 38.69 -0.09 -26.13
N VAL A 318 38.19 -1.33 -26.09
CA VAL A 318 38.87 -2.50 -26.66
C VAL A 318 38.91 -2.43 -28.19
N VAL A 319 37.80 -2.09 -28.85
CA VAL A 319 37.75 -1.94 -30.31
C VAL A 319 38.72 -0.87 -30.79
N GLU A 320 38.78 0.27 -30.09
CA GLU A 320 39.68 1.36 -30.44
C GLU A 320 41.16 0.97 -30.28
N PHE A 321 41.48 0.17 -29.26
CA PHE A 321 42.81 -0.41 -29.12
C PHE A 321 43.16 -1.38 -30.25
N LEU A 322 42.25 -2.27 -30.62
CA LEU A 322 42.47 -3.20 -31.74
C LEU A 322 42.68 -2.46 -33.07
N ARG A 323 41.98 -1.33 -33.28
CA ARG A 323 42.24 -0.42 -34.41
C ARG A 323 43.63 0.20 -34.32
N GLY A 324 44.03 0.68 -33.14
CA GLY A 324 45.36 1.28 -32.91
C GLY A 324 46.54 0.31 -33.11
N VAL A 325 46.33 -0.99 -32.89
CA VAL A 325 47.34 -2.05 -33.11
C VAL A 325 47.36 -2.55 -34.56
N GLY A 326 46.42 -2.10 -35.42
CA GLY A 326 46.36 -2.48 -36.83
C GLY A 326 45.63 -3.78 -37.14
N VAL A 327 44.87 -4.34 -36.19
CA VAL A 327 44.13 -5.61 -36.36
C VAL A 327 42.87 -5.45 -37.24
N PHE A 328 42.43 -4.20 -37.48
CA PHE A 328 41.29 -3.86 -38.35
C PHE A 328 41.68 -2.92 -39.50
N ALA A 329 42.94 -2.97 -39.95
CA ALA A 329 43.38 -2.24 -41.13
C ALA A 329 43.07 -3.05 -42.41
N GLU A 330 41.78 -3.22 -42.71
CA GLU A 330 41.22 -3.39 -44.07
C GLU A 330 39.84 -2.72 -44.13
#